data_AF-A0A941MSL9-F1
#
_entry.id   AF-A0A941MSL9-F1
#
_cell.length_a   1.000
_cell.length_b   1.000
_cell.length_c   1.000
_cell.angle_alpha   90.00
_cell.angle_beta   90.00
_cell.angle_gamma   90.00
#
_symmetry.space_group_name_H-M   'P 1'
#
loop_
_entity.id
_entity.type
_entity.pdbx_description
1 polymer ?
#
loop_
_entity_poly.entity_id
_entity_poly.type
_entity_poly.pdbx_seq_one_letter_code
_entity_poly.pdbx_strand_id
1 'polypeptide(L)'
;PPLTREDFEAYTFGDIGGVYLLRPDLGQLIAARQGRPATSKGAKDRGASVTAKVERINAQWTGIQRDQIARCAERARINPQHNGVIVLAIGKAKAEAVIEAVNQSLVNHLLIDQDLADALIDQLSGRAPGSAP
;
A
#
# COMPACT_ATOMS: atom_id res chain seq x y z
N PRO A 1 9.50 -21.69 0.01
CA PRO A 1 8.56 -21.62 -1.13
C PRO A 1 8.53 -20.24 -1.81
N PRO A 2 8.34 -20.14 -3.13
CA PRO A 2 8.11 -18.87 -3.83
C PRO A 2 6.79 -18.20 -3.37
N LEU A 3 6.63 -16.89 -3.60
CA LEU A 3 5.33 -16.21 -3.45
C LEU A 3 4.43 -16.66 -4.61
N THR A 4 3.20 -17.09 -4.31
CA THR A 4 2.19 -17.31 -5.36
C THR A 4 1.58 -15.98 -5.78
N ARG A 5 0.84 -15.97 -6.91
CA ARG A 5 0.04 -14.82 -7.33
C ARG A 5 -0.99 -14.42 -6.26
N GLU A 6 -1.66 -15.41 -5.67
CA GLU A 6 -2.64 -15.21 -4.60
C GLU A 6 -2.01 -14.69 -3.30
N ASP A 7 -0.74 -15.01 -3.03
CA ASP A 7 0.00 -14.38 -1.94
C ASP A 7 0.31 -12.92 -2.28
N PHE A 8 0.68 -12.61 -3.52
CA PHE A 8 0.92 -11.23 -3.97
C PHE A 8 -0.33 -10.36 -3.81
N GLU A 9 -1.44 -10.77 -4.41
CA GLU A 9 -2.71 -10.04 -4.37
C GLU A 9 -3.22 -9.85 -2.93
N ALA A 10 -2.94 -10.82 -2.05
CA ALA A 10 -3.39 -10.77 -0.67
C ALA A 10 -2.49 -9.96 0.26
N TYR A 11 -1.20 -9.80 -0.05
CA TYR A 11 -0.23 -9.18 0.86
C TYR A 11 0.31 -7.84 0.37
N THR A 12 0.04 -7.47 -0.87
CA THR A 12 0.33 -6.12 -1.38
C THR A 12 -0.96 -5.40 -1.70
N PHE A 13 -1.04 -4.12 -1.39
CA PHE A 13 -2.21 -3.29 -1.72
C PHE A 13 -2.12 -2.68 -3.12
N GLY A 14 -0.92 -2.61 -3.69
CA GLY A 14 -0.67 -2.07 -5.03
C GLY A 14 0.78 -1.64 -5.22
N ASP A 15 1.01 -0.86 -6.28
CA ASP A 15 2.28 -0.21 -6.57
C ASP A 15 2.12 1.31 -6.63
N ILE A 16 3.16 2.03 -6.22
CA ILE A 16 3.31 3.47 -6.47
C ILE A 16 4.53 3.68 -7.36
N GLY A 17 4.30 4.04 -8.63
CA GLY A 17 5.39 4.18 -9.60
C GLY A 17 6.22 2.91 -9.77
N GLY A 18 5.58 1.73 -9.69
CA GLY A 18 6.20 0.42 -9.79
C GLY A 18 6.84 -0.12 -8.51
N VAL A 19 6.80 0.63 -7.42
CA VAL A 19 7.24 0.16 -6.09
C VAL A 19 6.08 -0.55 -5.40
N TYR A 20 6.21 -1.84 -5.13
CA TYR A 20 5.19 -2.59 -4.39
C TYR A 20 5.17 -2.22 -2.93
N LEU A 21 3.97 -2.18 -2.38
CA LEU A 21 3.76 -1.81 -0.99
C LEU A 21 2.95 -2.90 -0.27
N LEU A 22 3.43 -3.28 0.92
CA LEU A 22 2.89 -4.38 1.73
C LEU A 22 1.69 -3.92 2.55
N ARG A 23 0.69 -4.81 2.73
CA ARG A 23 -0.45 -4.54 3.60
C ARG A 23 0.00 -4.36 5.06
N PRO A 24 -0.49 -3.33 5.77
CA PRO A 24 -0.06 -3.03 7.15
C PRO A 24 -0.45 -4.13 8.16
N ASP A 25 -1.49 -4.91 7.87
CA ASP A 25 -2.00 -6.01 8.67
C ASP A 25 -1.46 -7.39 8.25
N LEU A 26 -0.37 -7.44 7.49
CA LEU A 26 0.23 -8.66 6.92
C LEU A 26 0.30 -9.84 7.91
N GLY A 27 0.75 -9.59 9.14
CA GLY A 27 0.86 -10.63 10.17
C GLY A 27 -0.49 -11.25 10.55
N GLN A 28 -1.55 -10.43 10.58
CA GLN A 28 -2.92 -10.86 10.89
C GLN A 28 -3.51 -11.67 9.73
N LEU A 29 -3.32 -11.20 8.48
CA LEU A 29 -3.78 -11.90 7.27
C LEU A 29 -3.14 -13.28 7.12
N ILE A 30 -1.83 -13.37 7.38
CA ILE A 30 -1.09 -14.65 7.34
C ILE A 30 -1.63 -15.61 8.40
N ALA A 31 -1.92 -15.13 9.59
CA ALA A 31 -2.40 -15.95 10.68
C ALA A 31 -3.82 -16.45 10.44
N ALA A 32 -4.71 -15.58 9.95
CA ALA A 32 -6.07 -15.92 9.55
C ALA A 32 -6.09 -17.04 8.50
N ARG A 33 -5.27 -16.94 7.45
CA ARG A 33 -5.13 -17.98 6.41
C ARG A 33 -4.64 -19.32 6.93
N GLN A 34 -3.92 -19.33 8.06
CA GLN A 34 -3.40 -20.55 8.68
C GLN A 34 -4.30 -21.09 9.79
N GLY A 35 -5.42 -20.44 10.09
CA GLY A 35 -6.26 -20.78 11.25
C GLY A 35 -5.51 -20.63 12.58
N ARG A 36 -4.58 -19.66 12.67
CA ARG A 36 -3.71 -19.45 13.84
C ARG A 36 -3.86 -18.04 14.42
N PRO A 37 -3.50 -17.83 15.69
CA PRO A 37 -3.39 -16.48 16.26
C PRO A 37 -2.28 -15.67 15.56
N ALA A 38 -2.52 -14.37 15.37
CA ALA A 38 -1.55 -13.42 14.78
C ALA A 38 -0.21 -13.37 15.55
N THR A 39 -0.25 -13.67 16.85
CA THR A 39 0.91 -13.71 17.74
C THR A 39 1.75 -14.98 17.62
N SER A 40 1.32 -15.96 16.81
CA SER A 40 2.05 -17.21 16.67
C SER A 40 3.41 -17.00 15.99
N LYS A 41 4.45 -17.66 16.50
CA LYS A 41 5.80 -17.61 15.93
C LYS A 41 5.81 -17.92 14.43
N GLY A 42 5.02 -18.91 14.00
CA GLY A 42 4.89 -19.27 12.59
C GLY A 42 4.27 -18.20 11.69
N ALA A 43 3.30 -17.42 12.19
CA ALA A 43 2.73 -16.30 11.44
C ALA A 43 3.76 -15.16 11.29
N LYS A 44 4.50 -14.86 12.37
CA LYS A 44 5.57 -13.86 12.36
C LYS A 44 6.69 -14.22 11.39
N ASP A 45 7.18 -15.46 11.45
CA ASP A 45 8.28 -15.94 10.60
C ASP A 45 7.87 -15.90 9.11
N ARG A 46 6.63 -16.27 8.79
CA ARG A 46 6.12 -16.18 7.42
C ARG A 46 5.91 -14.73 6.97
N GLY A 47 5.45 -13.84 7.86
CA GLY A 47 5.35 -12.40 7.58
C GLY A 47 6.70 -11.79 7.22
N ALA A 48 7.74 -12.11 7.99
CA ALA A 48 9.11 -11.72 7.68
C ALA A 48 9.57 -12.28 6.33
N SER A 49 9.25 -13.54 6.02
CA SER A 49 9.58 -14.16 4.73
C SER A 49 8.88 -13.50 3.53
N VAL A 50 7.60 -13.11 3.67
CA VAL A 50 6.88 -12.36 2.62
C VAL A 50 7.51 -10.99 2.42
N THR A 51 7.79 -10.29 3.52
CA THR A 51 8.43 -8.96 3.51
C THR A 51 9.74 -9.00 2.75
N ALA A 52 10.65 -9.92 3.11
CA ALA A 52 11.96 -10.05 2.47
C ALA A 52 11.88 -10.34 0.95
N LYS A 53 10.85 -11.05 0.50
CA LYS A 53 10.67 -11.33 -0.93
C LYS A 53 10.16 -10.12 -1.70
N VAL A 54 9.23 -9.36 -1.13
CA VAL A 54 8.75 -8.12 -1.75
C VAL A 54 9.86 -7.09 -1.80
N GLU A 55 10.66 -6.97 -0.74
CA GLU A 55 11.86 -6.13 -0.73
C GLU A 55 12.85 -6.52 -1.82
N ARG A 56 13.10 -7.82 -2.02
CA ARG A 56 13.95 -8.30 -3.11
C ARG A 56 13.42 -7.91 -4.49
N ILE A 57 12.10 -7.91 -4.68
CA ILE A 57 11.48 -7.52 -5.95
C ILE A 57 11.57 -6.01 -6.15
N ASN A 58 11.31 -5.22 -5.12
CA ASN A 58 11.51 -3.78 -5.15
C ASN A 58 12.97 -3.40 -5.42
N ALA A 59 13.95 -4.17 -4.91
CA ALA A 59 15.37 -3.95 -5.17
C ALA A 59 15.78 -4.18 -6.64
N GLN A 60 14.94 -4.89 -7.42
CA GLN A 60 15.15 -5.07 -8.86
C GLN A 60 14.52 -3.95 -9.68
N TRP A 61 13.75 -3.06 -9.05
CA TRP A 61 13.19 -1.89 -9.70
C TRP A 61 14.30 -0.86 -9.97
N THR A 62 14.51 -0.52 -11.24
CA THR A 62 15.54 0.42 -11.68
C THR A 62 15.06 1.88 -11.69
N GLY A 63 13.76 2.10 -11.47
CA GLY A 63 13.17 3.43 -11.35
C GLY A 63 13.30 4.03 -9.95
N ILE A 64 12.42 5.00 -9.65
CA ILE A 64 12.36 5.61 -8.32
C ILE A 64 12.02 4.56 -7.26
N GLN A 65 12.74 4.57 -6.14
CA GLN A 65 12.57 3.63 -5.03
C GLN A 65 11.70 4.23 -3.91
N ARG A 66 11.15 3.36 -3.06
CA ARG A 66 10.25 3.76 -1.95
C ARG A 66 10.86 4.84 -1.06
N ASP A 67 12.11 4.66 -0.68
CA ASP A 67 12.85 5.57 0.20
C ASP A 67 13.09 6.92 -0.45
N GLN A 68 13.32 6.95 -1.76
CA GLN A 68 13.43 8.18 -2.54
C GLN A 68 12.08 8.93 -2.60
N ILE A 69 10.97 8.21 -2.83
CA ILE A 69 9.61 8.77 -2.77
C ILE A 69 9.38 9.39 -1.38
N ALA A 70 9.63 8.62 -0.31
CA ALA A 70 9.45 9.09 1.06
C ALA A 70 10.30 10.33 1.37
N ARG A 71 11.56 10.38 0.93
CA ARG A 71 12.44 11.54 1.10
C ARG A 71 11.95 12.76 0.32
N CYS A 72 11.42 12.59 -0.89
CA CYS A 72 10.79 13.68 -1.63
C CYS A 72 9.56 14.20 -0.89
N ALA A 73 8.69 13.29 -0.48
CA ALA A 73 7.47 13.63 0.23
C ALA A 73 7.74 14.41 1.53
N GLU A 74 8.71 13.92 2.32
CA GLU A 74 9.08 14.55 3.59
C GLU A 74 9.73 15.92 3.40
N ARG A 75 10.62 16.09 2.41
CA ARG A 75 11.25 17.39 2.13
C ARG A 75 10.22 18.46 1.76
N ALA A 76 9.26 18.11 0.90
CA ALA A 76 8.20 19.03 0.51
C ALA A 76 7.23 19.33 1.67
N ARG A 77 6.99 18.36 2.55
CA ARG A 77 6.20 18.55 3.77
C ARG A 77 6.86 19.56 4.73
N ILE A 78 8.18 19.47 4.89
CA ILE A 78 8.96 20.38 5.76
C ILE A 78 9.11 21.77 5.12
N ASN A 79 9.38 21.84 3.82
CA ASN A 79 9.56 23.08 3.09
C ASN A 79 8.84 23.01 1.74
N PRO A 80 7.73 23.77 1.57
CA PRO A 80 6.93 23.78 0.34
C PRO A 80 7.69 24.19 -0.94
N GLN A 81 8.90 24.76 -0.83
CA GLN A 81 9.76 25.09 -1.97
C GLN A 81 10.51 23.86 -2.54
N HIS A 82 10.49 22.72 -1.86
CA HIS A 82 11.09 21.49 -2.37
C HIS A 82 10.12 20.67 -3.23
N ASN A 83 10.69 19.92 -4.17
CA ASN A 83 9.93 18.97 -4.98
C ASN A 83 9.32 17.88 -4.10
N GLY A 84 8.00 17.73 -4.18
CA GLY A 84 7.23 16.69 -3.51
C GLY A 84 6.81 15.56 -4.45
N VAL A 85 5.87 14.75 -3.98
CA VAL A 85 5.26 13.65 -4.71
C VAL A 85 3.82 14.01 -5.03
N ILE A 86 3.50 14.01 -6.32
CA ILE A 86 2.14 14.15 -6.85
C ILE A 86 1.70 12.77 -7.35
N VAL A 87 0.57 12.28 -6.86
CA VAL A 87 -0.04 11.04 -7.34
C VAL A 87 -1.27 11.38 -8.16
N LEU A 88 -1.32 10.87 -9.39
CA LEU A 88 -2.52 10.80 -10.21
C LEU A 88 -3.02 9.36 -10.20
N ALA A 89 -4.23 9.13 -9.75
CA ALA A 89 -4.87 7.82 -9.74
C ALA A 89 -6.29 7.91 -10.30
N ILE A 90 -6.66 6.98 -11.17
CA ILE A 90 -7.96 6.95 -11.84
C ILE A 90 -8.62 5.60 -11.61
N GLY A 91 -9.89 5.61 -11.23
CA GLY A 91 -10.74 4.46 -11.05
C GLY A 91 -10.69 3.88 -9.63
N LYS A 92 -11.88 3.46 -9.16
CA LYS A 92 -12.11 2.91 -7.80
C LYS A 92 -11.21 1.75 -7.39
N ALA A 93 -10.67 0.99 -8.34
CA ALA A 93 -9.79 -0.16 -8.06
C ALA A 93 -8.47 0.24 -7.37
N LYS A 94 -8.13 1.53 -7.36
CA LYS A 94 -6.91 2.06 -6.71
C LYS A 94 -7.13 2.52 -5.27
N ALA A 95 -8.35 2.45 -4.73
CA ALA A 95 -8.70 2.99 -3.42
C ALA A 95 -7.77 2.49 -2.31
N GLU A 96 -7.62 1.18 -2.15
CA GLU A 96 -6.75 0.60 -1.10
C GLU A 96 -5.30 1.07 -1.23
N ALA A 97 -4.79 1.16 -2.46
CA ALA A 97 -3.42 1.58 -2.69
C ALA A 97 -3.18 3.05 -2.41
N VAL A 98 -4.13 3.90 -2.76
CA VAL A 98 -4.08 5.34 -2.51
C VAL A 98 -4.19 5.62 -1.00
N ILE A 99 -5.12 4.97 -0.30
CA ILE A 99 -5.26 5.10 1.16
C ILE A 99 -3.92 4.82 1.83
N GLU A 100 -3.30 3.70 1.48
CA GLU A 100 -2.09 3.30 2.17
C GLU A 100 -0.86 4.13 1.77
N ALA A 101 -0.77 4.60 0.52
CA ALA A 101 0.24 5.59 0.12
C ALA A 101 0.11 6.90 0.93
N VAL A 102 -1.12 7.35 1.19
CA VAL A 102 -1.41 8.53 2.02
C VAL A 102 -1.07 8.26 3.49
N ASN A 103 -1.47 7.12 4.05
CA ASN A 103 -1.15 6.73 5.44
C ASN A 103 0.36 6.69 5.70
N GLN A 104 1.14 6.21 4.72
CA GLN A 104 2.60 6.17 4.79
C GLN A 104 3.27 7.53 4.51
N SER A 105 2.49 8.61 4.34
CA SER A 105 2.98 9.97 4.04
C SER A 105 3.86 10.02 2.78
N LEU A 106 3.54 9.19 1.77
CA LEU A 106 4.28 9.14 0.51
C LEU A 106 3.79 10.15 -0.53
N VAL A 107 2.69 10.86 -0.25
CA VAL A 107 1.98 11.72 -1.21
C VAL A 107 1.81 13.12 -0.61
N ASN A 108 2.21 14.15 -1.35
CA ASN A 108 1.93 15.55 -0.97
C ASN A 108 0.67 16.09 -1.65
N HIS A 109 0.46 15.72 -2.91
CA HIS A 109 -0.72 16.11 -3.67
C HIS A 109 -1.34 14.89 -4.33
N LEU A 110 -2.66 14.77 -4.20
CA LEU A 110 -3.43 13.66 -4.74
C LEU A 110 -4.45 14.21 -5.75
N LEU A 111 -4.35 13.74 -6.99
CA LEU A 111 -5.28 14.02 -8.08
C LEU A 111 -6.02 12.72 -8.41
N ILE A 112 -7.34 12.76 -8.30
CA ILE A 112 -8.20 11.58 -8.46
C ILE A 112 -9.43 11.91 -9.28
N ASP A 113 -10.01 10.90 -9.93
CA ASP A 113 -11.33 10.99 -10.54
C ASP A 113 -12.45 10.84 -9.50
N GLN A 114 -13.69 11.14 -9.92
CA GLN A 114 -14.86 11.08 -9.04
C GLN A 114 -15.09 9.65 -8.51
N ASP A 115 -14.96 8.63 -9.35
CA ASP A 115 -15.15 7.22 -8.97
C ASP A 115 -14.21 6.79 -7.83
N LEU A 116 -12.95 7.24 -7.87
CA LEU A 116 -12.00 6.97 -6.80
C LEU A 116 -12.30 7.81 -5.55
N ALA A 117 -12.70 9.07 -5.70
CA ALA A 117 -13.11 9.90 -4.57
C ALA A 117 -14.27 9.27 -3.77
N ASP A 118 -15.30 8.80 -4.46
CA ASP A 118 -16.46 8.14 -3.84
C ASP A 118 -16.03 6.85 -3.13
N ALA A 119 -15.18 6.03 -3.77
CA ALA A 119 -14.66 4.81 -3.17
C ALA A 119 -13.82 5.08 -1.91
N LEU A 120 -13.04 6.16 -1.88
CA LEU A 120 -12.28 6.57 -0.70
C LEU A 120 -13.21 7.00 0.45
N ILE A 121 -14.26 7.77 0.14
CA ILE A 121 -15.24 8.22 1.15
C ILE A 121 -15.94 7.02 1.79
N ASP A 122 -16.40 6.05 0.99
CA ASP A 122 -17.04 4.83 1.48
C ASP A 122 -16.11 4.07 2.42
N GLN A 123 -14.88 3.77 1.98
CA GLN A 123 -13.93 3.01 2.78
C GLN A 123 -13.52 3.71 4.08
N LEU A 124 -13.26 5.02 4.03
CA LEU A 124 -12.84 5.80 5.20
C LEU A 124 -13.98 6.03 6.19
N SER A 125 -15.23 6.08 5.71
CA SER A 125 -16.42 6.21 6.57
C SER A 125 -16.88 4.87 7.15
N GLY A 126 -16.21 3.76 6.81
CA GLY A 126 -16.64 2.40 7.16
C GLY A 126 -17.92 1.96 6.44
N ARG A 127 -18.31 2.65 5.36
CA ARG A 127 -19.45 2.29 4.51
C ARG A 127 -18.99 1.23 3.50
N ALA A 128 -19.75 0.14 3.41
CA ALA A 128 -19.49 -0.85 2.37
C ALA A 128 -19.77 -0.24 0.97
N PRO A 129 -18.92 -0.52 -0.03
CA PRO A 129 -19.09 0.01 -1.37
C PRO A 129 -20.45 -0.44 -1.94
N GLY A 130 -21.28 0.53 -2.35
CA GLY A 130 -22.61 0.29 -2.94
C GLY A 130 -23.82 0.53 -2.02
N SER A 131 -23.63 1.12 -0.84
CA SER A 131 -24.74 1.60 -0.02
C SER A 131 -25.19 2.99 -0.48
N ALA A 132 -26.16 3.03 -1.40
CA ALA A 132 -26.83 4.26 -1.81
C ALA A 132 -27.47 4.97 -0.60
N PRO A 133 -27.67 6.31 -0.65
CA PRO A 133 -28.23 7.11 0.44
C PRO A 133 -29.59 6.61 0.94
#